data_AF-A0A936JMJ5-F1
#
_entry.id   AF-A0A936JMJ5-F1
#
_cell.length_a   1.000
_cell.length_b   1.000
_cell.length_c   1.000
_cell.angle_alpha   90.00
_cell.angle_beta   90.00
_cell.angle_gamma   90.00
#
_symmetry.space_group_name_H-M   'P 1'
#
loop_
_entity.id
_entity.type
_entity.pdbx_description
1 polymer ?
#
loop_
_entity_poly.entity_id
_entity_poly.type
_entity_poly.pdbx_seq_one_letter_code
_entity_poly.pdbx_strand_id
1 'polypeptide(L)'
;MIDYDTTIVLDSNHSSAYYNRGRLKGYLHDYKGAIEDCDKAIAIQPKNIYVGKFKANIADVYFNRGLYKSAPKNFSGAIDDFDKAIELIPVFTEIHEIYLNRGNCKLKVGDKNAACEDWNKALELGGKRVKTSIEKYCK
;
A
#
# COMPACT_ATOMS: atom_id res chain seq x y z
N MET A 1 -19.77 -18.65 9.69
CA MET A 1 -19.28 -17.31 10.07
C MET A 1 -18.03 -17.55 10.90
N ILE A 2 -16.85 -17.46 10.27
CA ILE A 2 -15.59 -17.72 10.99
C ILE A 2 -15.33 -16.49 11.86
N ASP A 3 -15.42 -16.70 13.16
CA ASP A 3 -15.17 -15.71 14.19
C ASP A 3 -13.65 -15.48 14.27
N TYR A 4 -13.16 -14.41 13.64
CA TYR A 4 -11.73 -14.12 13.56
C TYR A 4 -11.14 -13.65 14.90
N ASP A 5 -11.98 -13.40 15.91
CA ASP A 5 -11.53 -13.03 17.25
C ASP A 5 -10.73 -14.18 17.90
N THR A 6 -10.98 -15.43 17.51
CA THR A 6 -10.20 -16.59 18.01
C THR A 6 -8.90 -16.87 17.25
N THR A 7 -8.70 -16.30 16.06
CA THR A 7 -7.43 -16.45 15.31
C THR A 7 -6.29 -15.57 15.85
N ILE A 8 -6.58 -14.66 16.78
CA ILE A 8 -5.61 -13.78 17.44
C ILE A 8 -4.65 -14.55 18.38
N VAL A 9 -4.97 -15.80 18.75
CA VAL A 9 -4.28 -16.49 19.87
C VAL A 9 -3.23 -17.53 19.45
N LEU A 10 -3.08 -17.85 18.16
CA LEU A 10 -2.06 -18.82 17.72
C LEU A 10 -0.84 -18.13 17.11
N ASP A 11 0.04 -17.66 18.01
CA ASP A 11 1.50 -17.48 17.85
C ASP A 11 2.01 -17.07 16.45
N SER A 12 1.38 -16.07 15.86
CA SER A 12 1.81 -15.45 14.60
C SER A 12 2.17 -14.00 14.88
N ASN A 13 3.47 -13.77 15.10
CA ASN A 13 4.16 -12.47 15.19
C ASN A 13 3.21 -11.27 15.14
N HIS A 14 2.93 -10.62 16.27
CA HIS A 14 1.84 -9.63 16.48
C HIS A 14 1.56 -8.69 15.29
N SER A 15 2.59 -8.27 14.56
CA SER A 15 2.45 -7.46 13.34
C SER A 15 1.63 -8.12 12.22
N SER A 16 1.73 -9.43 12.00
CA SER A 16 0.97 -10.17 10.98
C SER A 16 -0.51 -10.10 11.29
N ALA A 17 -0.90 -10.28 12.56
CA ALA A 17 -2.29 -10.19 12.99
C ALA A 17 -2.85 -8.78 12.74
N TYR A 18 -2.13 -7.74 13.15
CA TYR A 18 -2.53 -6.35 12.87
C TYR A 18 -2.63 -6.08 11.38
N TYR A 19 -1.63 -6.44 10.59
CA TYR A 19 -1.66 -6.20 9.14
C TYR A 19 -2.82 -6.94 8.46
N ASN A 20 -3.06 -8.21 8.80
CA ASN A 20 -4.18 -8.97 8.25
C ASN A 20 -5.54 -8.35 8.63
N ARG A 21 -5.71 -7.94 9.89
CA ARG A 21 -6.93 -7.25 10.31
C ARG A 21 -7.11 -5.90 9.62
N GLY A 22 -6.03 -5.14 9.47
CA GLY A 22 -6.03 -3.87 8.75
C GLY A 22 -6.46 -4.04 7.29
N ARG A 23 -5.97 -5.09 6.62
CA ARG A 23 -6.40 -5.44 5.26
C ARG A 23 -7.89 -5.75 5.17
N LEU A 24 -8.41 -6.56 6.08
CA LEU A 24 -9.84 -6.88 6.14
C LEU A 24 -10.69 -5.63 6.36
N LYS A 25 -10.29 -4.75 7.28
CA LYS A 25 -10.95 -3.46 7.49
C LYS A 25 -10.92 -2.58 6.25
N GLY A 26 -9.80 -2.54 5.53
CA GLY A 26 -9.68 -1.83 4.25
C GLY A 26 -10.65 -2.36 3.19
N TYR A 27 -10.83 -3.68 3.09
CA TYR A 27 -11.83 -4.30 2.22
C TYR A 27 -13.27 -3.96 2.63
N LEU A 28 -13.51 -3.78 3.93
CA LEU A 28 -14.79 -3.33 4.48
C LEU A 28 -14.96 -1.79 4.45
N HIS A 29 -14.03 -1.07 3.81
CA HIS A 29 -13.99 0.39 3.76
C HIS A 29 -13.86 1.11 5.11
N ASP A 30 -13.51 0.40 6.19
CA ASP A 30 -13.07 0.98 7.45
C ASP A 30 -11.61 1.43 7.32
N TYR A 31 -11.40 2.51 6.57
CA TYR A 31 -10.06 3.03 6.29
C TYR A 31 -9.37 3.53 7.55
N LYS A 32 -10.11 4.09 8.50
CA LYS A 32 -9.54 4.57 9.77
C LYS A 32 -8.99 3.40 10.57
N GLY A 33 -9.80 2.37 10.81
CA GLY A 33 -9.37 1.19 11.55
C GLY A 33 -8.28 0.40 10.80
N ALA A 34 -8.28 0.43 9.47
CA ALA A 34 -7.22 -0.17 8.65
C ALA A 34 -5.87 0.53 8.84
N ILE A 35 -5.85 1.88 8.82
CA ILE A 35 -4.65 2.68 9.06
C ILE A 35 -4.11 2.44 10.47
N GLU A 36 -4.96 2.46 11.50
CA GLU A 36 -4.55 2.19 12.89
C GLU A 36 -3.89 0.82 13.05
N ASP A 37 -4.37 -0.19 12.33
CA ASP A 37 -3.79 -1.52 12.36
C ASP A 37 -2.47 -1.60 11.57
N CYS A 38 -2.37 -0.90 10.43
CA CYS A 38 -1.08 -0.73 9.74
C CYS A 38 -0.05 -0.02 10.62
N ASP A 39 -0.43 1.01 11.38
CA ASP A 39 0.45 1.74 12.29
C ASP A 39 1.01 0.82 13.38
N LYS A 40 0.14 -0.03 13.98
CA LYS A 40 0.56 -1.03 14.97
C LYS A 40 1.50 -2.07 14.36
N ALA A 41 1.20 -2.55 13.16
CA ALA A 41 2.07 -3.48 12.44
C ALA A 41 3.46 -2.89 12.19
N ILE A 42 3.53 -1.63 11.74
CA ILE A 42 4.79 -0.91 11.50
C ILE A 42 5.56 -0.69 12.80
N ALA A 43 4.90 -0.29 13.88
CA ALA A 43 5.53 -0.01 15.18
C ALA A 43 6.22 -1.24 15.78
N ILE A 44 5.73 -2.44 15.48
CA ILE A 44 6.32 -3.71 15.95
C ILE A 44 7.64 -4.03 15.24
N GLN A 45 7.97 -3.36 14.12
CA GLN A 45 9.17 -3.60 13.30
C GLN A 45 9.42 -5.10 13.02
N PRO A 46 8.42 -5.80 12.45
CA PRO A 46 8.53 -7.24 12.22
C PRO A 46 9.67 -7.58 11.27
N LYS A 47 10.52 -8.54 11.64
CA LYS A 47 11.46 -9.17 10.71
C LYS A 47 10.72 -9.92 9.58
N ASN A 48 9.53 -10.45 9.86
CA ASN A 48 8.71 -11.20 8.92
C ASN A 48 7.21 -10.90 9.18
N ILE A 49 6.46 -10.64 8.11
CA ILE A 49 5.00 -10.49 8.11
C ILE A 49 4.40 -11.62 7.29
N TYR A 50 3.28 -12.18 7.73
CA TYR A 50 2.60 -13.26 7.02
C TYR A 50 1.14 -12.92 6.76
N VAL A 51 0.71 -13.22 5.55
CA VAL A 51 -0.67 -13.10 5.07
C VAL A 51 -1.13 -14.48 4.64
N GLY A 52 -1.84 -15.20 5.52
CA GLY A 52 -2.11 -16.61 5.33
C GLY A 52 -0.81 -17.41 5.20
N LYS A 53 -0.59 -18.07 4.06
CA LYS A 53 0.64 -18.83 3.77
C LYS A 53 1.73 -18.01 3.07
N PHE A 54 1.43 -16.76 2.68
CA PHE A 54 2.35 -15.92 1.92
C PHE A 54 3.16 -15.01 2.86
N LYS A 55 4.45 -14.83 2.55
CA LYS A 55 5.29 -13.86 3.23
C LYS A 55 5.04 -12.48 2.65
N ALA A 56 4.65 -11.55 3.51
CA ALA A 56 4.59 -10.13 3.21
C ALA A 56 5.80 -9.43 3.84
N ASN A 57 6.11 -8.26 3.31
CA ASN A 57 7.19 -7.41 3.76
C ASN A 57 6.63 -6.13 4.35
N ILE A 58 7.46 -5.41 5.09
CA ILE A 58 7.08 -4.11 5.64
C ILE A 58 6.66 -3.12 4.54
N ALA A 59 7.24 -3.24 3.33
CA ALA A 59 6.86 -2.48 2.15
C ALA A 59 5.37 -2.66 1.78
N ASP A 60 4.82 -3.88 1.92
CA ASP A 60 3.41 -4.15 1.62
C ASP A 60 2.48 -3.47 2.64
N VAL A 61 2.93 -3.33 3.89
CA VAL A 61 2.17 -2.62 4.94
C VAL A 61 2.10 -1.13 4.62
N TYR A 62 3.23 -0.52 4.26
CA TYR A 62 3.27 0.88 3.82
C TYR A 62 2.42 1.09 2.57
N PHE A 63 2.55 0.22 1.56
CA PHE A 63 1.73 0.29 0.35
C PHE A 63 0.23 0.28 0.66
N ASN A 64 -0.23 -0.68 1.46
CA ASN A 64 -1.65 -0.76 1.84
C ASN A 64 -2.10 0.43 2.69
N ARG A 65 -1.27 0.90 3.63
CA ARG A 65 -1.58 2.13 4.40
C ARG A 65 -1.71 3.34 3.48
N GLY A 66 -0.86 3.45 2.46
CA GLY A 66 -0.95 4.47 1.42
C GLY A 66 -2.27 4.39 0.64
N LEU A 67 -2.69 3.19 0.22
CA LEU A 67 -3.99 2.97 -0.40
C LEU A 67 -5.14 3.42 0.53
N TYR A 68 -5.10 3.02 1.81
CA TYR A 68 -6.14 3.38 2.79
C TYR A 68 -6.16 4.87 3.12
N LYS A 69 -5.02 5.58 3.03
CA LYS A 69 -4.96 7.06 3.14
C LYS A 69 -5.44 7.76 1.88
N SER A 70 -5.22 7.18 0.70
CA SER A 70 -5.66 7.78 -0.57
C SER A 70 -7.19 7.83 -0.69
N ALA A 71 -7.91 6.84 -0.14
CA ALA A 71 -9.37 6.77 -0.19
C ALA A 71 -10.09 7.96 0.50
N PRO A 72 -9.73 8.37 1.73
CA PRO A 72 -10.22 9.60 2.37
C PRO A 72 -9.54 10.88 1.83
N LYS A 73 -8.89 10.83 0.65
CA LYS A 73 -8.19 11.94 -0.01
C LYS A 73 -6.99 12.51 0.75
N ASN A 74 -6.42 11.76 1.68
CA ASN A 74 -5.11 12.10 2.27
C ASN A 74 -4.00 11.70 1.29
N PHE A 75 -3.90 12.44 0.18
CA PHE A 75 -2.98 12.12 -0.90
C PHE A 75 -1.52 12.36 -0.52
N SER A 76 -1.21 13.41 0.24
CA SER A 76 0.15 13.67 0.71
C SER A 76 0.64 12.54 1.63
N GLY A 77 -0.16 12.16 2.63
CA GLY A 77 0.21 11.05 3.52
C GLY A 77 0.24 9.69 2.82
N ALA A 78 -0.48 9.53 1.71
CA ALA A 78 -0.39 8.34 0.85
C ALA A 78 0.92 8.33 0.04
N ILE A 79 1.35 9.48 -0.48
CA ILE A 79 2.63 9.63 -1.19
C ILE A 79 3.79 9.25 -0.27
N ASP A 80 3.81 9.76 0.97
CA ASP A 80 4.84 9.43 1.96
C ASP A 80 4.95 7.92 2.20
N ASP A 81 3.79 7.24 2.26
CA ASP A 81 3.73 5.79 2.44
C ASP A 81 4.22 5.03 1.21
N PHE A 82 3.88 5.50 0.01
CA PHE A 82 4.38 4.89 -1.23
C PHE A 82 5.89 5.10 -1.41
N ASP A 83 6.42 6.26 -1.01
CA ASP A 83 7.86 6.52 -0.99
C ASP A 83 8.57 5.54 -0.06
N LYS A 84 8.07 5.38 1.17
CA LYS A 84 8.60 4.39 2.11
C LYS A 84 8.48 2.97 1.59
N ALA A 85 7.37 2.62 0.94
CA ALA A 85 7.25 1.31 0.31
C ALA A 85 8.34 1.10 -0.75
N ILE A 86 8.55 2.06 -1.66
CA ILE A 86 9.59 1.99 -2.70
C ILE A 86 11.00 1.86 -2.12
N GLU A 87 11.33 2.60 -1.06
CA GLU A 87 12.61 2.48 -0.35
C GLU A 87 12.84 1.07 0.24
N LEU A 88 11.76 0.37 0.60
CA LEU A 88 11.79 -0.89 1.33
C LEU A 88 11.57 -2.14 0.45
N ILE A 89 11.32 -1.98 -0.85
CA ILE A 89 11.03 -3.11 -1.76
C ILE A 89 12.31 -3.91 -2.06
N PRO A 90 12.34 -5.22 -1.77
CA PRO A 90 13.12 -6.17 -2.56
C PRO A 90 12.35 -6.52 -3.84
N VAL A 91 13.09 -6.70 -4.95
CA VAL A 91 12.74 -6.88 -6.38
C VAL A 91 11.44 -7.65 -6.77
N PHE A 92 10.73 -8.29 -5.84
CA PHE A 92 9.58 -9.17 -6.09
C PHE A 92 8.17 -8.59 -5.80
N THR A 93 8.02 -7.42 -5.16
CA THR A 93 6.69 -6.81 -4.96
C THR A 93 6.19 -6.16 -6.26
N GLU A 94 4.87 -6.05 -6.47
CA GLU A 94 4.19 -5.34 -7.58
C GLU A 94 4.56 -3.85 -7.64
N ILE A 95 5.83 -3.53 -7.83
CA ILE A 95 6.43 -2.20 -7.72
C ILE A 95 5.78 -1.22 -8.71
N HIS A 96 5.36 -1.71 -9.87
CA HIS A 96 4.62 -0.92 -10.85
C HIS A 96 3.28 -0.41 -10.30
N GLU A 97 2.58 -1.16 -9.44
CA GLU A 97 1.35 -0.71 -8.78
C GLU A 97 1.63 0.40 -7.76
N ILE A 98 2.79 0.38 -7.10
CA ILE A 98 3.17 1.46 -6.17
C ILE A 98 3.40 2.77 -6.93
N TYR A 99 4.18 2.73 -8.01
CA TYR A 99 4.37 3.89 -8.88
C TYR A 99 3.06 4.37 -9.50
N LEU A 100 2.18 3.46 -9.93
CA LEU A 100 0.84 3.81 -10.44
C LEU A 100 0.03 4.61 -9.40
N ASN A 101 -0.05 4.11 -8.17
CA ASN A 101 -0.86 4.73 -7.11
C ASN A 101 -0.23 6.02 -6.59
N ARG A 102 1.11 6.10 -6.49
CA ARG A 102 1.82 7.33 -6.15
C ARG A 102 1.62 8.39 -7.22
N GLY A 103 1.71 8.04 -8.50
CA GLY A 103 1.44 8.94 -9.62
C GLY A 103 0.00 9.48 -9.60
N ASN A 104 -0.98 8.61 -9.30
CA ASN A 104 -2.37 9.04 -9.11
C ASN A 104 -2.51 10.06 -7.97
N CYS A 105 -1.83 9.83 -6.84
CA CYS A 105 -1.88 10.77 -5.71
C CYS A 105 -1.16 12.09 -6.04
N LYS A 106 -0.01 12.05 -6.71
CA LYS A 106 0.74 13.23 -7.19
C LYS A 106 -0.11 14.10 -8.11
N LEU A 107 -0.86 13.49 -9.03
CA LEU A 107 -1.81 14.22 -9.85
C LEU A 107 -2.87 14.93 -9.00
N LYS A 108 -3.40 14.27 -7.95
CA LYS A 108 -4.44 14.84 -7.08
C LYS A 108 -3.94 16.00 -6.20
N VAL A 109 -2.64 16.05 -5.90
CA VAL A 109 -2.03 17.21 -5.21
C VAL A 109 -1.55 18.29 -6.19
N GLY A 110 -1.80 18.12 -7.50
CA GLY A 110 -1.48 19.12 -8.53
C GLY A 110 -0.10 18.95 -9.18
N ASP A 111 0.70 17.98 -8.74
CA ASP A 111 2.01 17.69 -9.33
C ASP A 111 1.86 16.74 -10.54
N LYS A 112 1.44 17.34 -11.65
CA LYS A 112 1.23 16.64 -12.92
C LYS A 112 2.54 16.06 -13.48
N ASN A 113 3.65 16.76 -13.34
CA ASN A 113 4.94 16.32 -13.89
C ASN A 113 5.45 15.09 -13.15
N ALA A 114 5.47 15.13 -11.82
CA ALA A 114 5.90 13.98 -11.03
C ALA A 114 4.92 12.79 -11.15
N ALA A 115 3.64 13.03 -11.42
CA ALA A 115 2.68 11.97 -11.75
C ALA A 115 3.04 11.26 -13.06
N CYS A 116 3.43 12.03 -14.08
CA CYS A 116 3.86 11.50 -15.36
C CYS A 116 5.15 10.68 -15.27
N GLU A 117 6.13 11.14 -14.48
CA GLU A 117 7.34 10.38 -14.18
C GLU A 117 7.01 9.03 -13.55
N ASP A 118 6.13 9.01 -12.55
CA ASP A 118 5.71 7.78 -11.87
C ASP A 118 4.96 6.82 -12.80
N TRP A 119 4.05 7.33 -13.63
CA TRP A 119 3.34 6.48 -14.58
C TRP A 119 4.26 5.92 -15.67
N ASN A 120 5.20 6.71 -16.18
CA ASN A 120 6.22 6.21 -17.11
C ASN A 120 7.07 5.12 -16.43
N LYS A 121 7.46 5.32 -15.17
CA LYS A 121 8.20 4.32 -14.42
C LYS A 121 7.41 3.03 -14.20
N ALA A 122 6.13 3.15 -13.86
CA ALA A 122 5.23 2.02 -13.75
C ALA A 122 5.11 1.26 -15.08
N LEU A 123 5.07 1.97 -16.22
CA LEU A 123 5.00 1.36 -17.55
C LEU A 123 6.28 0.56 -17.88
N GLU A 124 7.46 1.11 -17.60
CA GLU A 124 8.76 0.42 -17.74
C GLU A 124 8.80 -0.88 -16.93
N LEU A 125 8.18 -0.87 -15.75
CA LEU A 125 8.08 -2.00 -14.82
C LEU A 125 6.94 -2.97 -15.19
N GLY A 126 6.32 -2.83 -16.36
CA GLY A 126 5.28 -3.72 -16.88
C GLY A 126 3.84 -3.34 -16.53
N GLY A 127 3.62 -2.22 -15.83
CA GLY A 127 2.33 -1.70 -15.42
C GLY A 127 1.54 -1.12 -16.58
N LYS A 128 0.86 -1.97 -17.37
CA LYS A 128 0.12 -1.53 -18.57
C LYS A 128 -1.07 -0.60 -18.28
N ARG A 129 -1.59 -0.59 -17.04
CA ARG A 129 -2.75 0.22 -16.61
C ARG A 129 -2.52 1.72 -16.72
N VAL A 130 -1.27 2.17 -16.67
CA VAL A 130 -0.92 3.60 -16.69
C VAL A 130 -0.97 4.25 -18.07
N LYS A 131 -1.08 3.47 -19.16
CA LYS A 131 -1.08 3.99 -20.54
C LYS A 131 -2.15 5.06 -20.76
N THR A 132 -3.38 4.79 -20.30
CA THR A 132 -4.49 5.75 -20.40
C THR A 132 -4.20 7.05 -19.65
N SER A 133 -3.56 6.96 -18.48
CA SER A 133 -3.17 8.15 -17.70
C SER A 133 -2.08 8.96 -18.42
N ILE A 134 -1.07 8.30 -18.96
CA ILE A 134 0.00 8.94 -19.74
C ILE A 134 -0.57 9.67 -20.95
N GLU A 135 -1.42 9.00 -21.74
CA GLU A 135 -2.02 9.59 -22.94
C GLU A 135 -2.92 10.78 -22.65
N LYS A 136 -3.57 10.79 -21.47
CA LYS A 136 -4.50 11.85 -21.07
C LYS A 136 -3.78 13.06 -20.49
N TYR A 137 -2.75 12.82 -19.68
CA TYR A 137 -2.14 13.87 -18.87
C TYR A 137 -0.72 14.21 -19.34
N CYS A 138 0.09 13.29 -19.83
CA CYS A 138 1.53 13.51 -20.04
C CYS A 138 1.91 14.03 -21.44
N LYS A 139 0.98 14.76 -22.06
CA LYS A 139 1.19 15.48 -23.32
C LYS A 139 1.48 16.95 -23.05
#